data_AF-A0A838L8S9-F1
#
_entry.id   AF-A0A838L8S9-F1
#
_cell.length_a   1.000
_cell.length_b   1.000
_cell.length_c   1.000
_cell.angle_alpha   90.00
_cell.angle_beta   90.00
_cell.angle_gamma   90.00
#
_symmetry.space_group_name_H-M   'P 1'
#
loop_
_entity.id
_entity.type
_entity.pdbx_description
1 polymer ?
#
loop_
_entity_poly.entity_id
_entity_poly.type
_entity_poly.pdbx_seq_one_letter_code
_entity_poly.pdbx_strand_id
1 'polypeptide(L)'
;MTQDDFVPGTVWLVGAGPGDPELLTRKAERLLAHADVVFHDALVGAGVLALARPGAELVSVGKRSGRHSKSQGDINALLLRAAREGRRVVRLKGGDPSIFGRSAEEMECLAAAGIRVQVCPGITAASAAAGSAGISLTLRGLARGLTFVTAHARAGEMLAIDWPALVRSEATLAVYMGRSAAGEVARNLIAAGLSSETAVLVAVDVSLPSERLVRGRLSALPFLVEAVSDDSPTLLLIGEATKSSPGTGLSDENASASLSPVDLHVSHRARLRPMLTIAVAQGTPEPMRNQTLWVPTPSGEIEVIVTGEALEVLRAGGHLFQDGISLIRHYRSFIAEVALDKYQQEGDRSRAVVVDATDVAD
;
A
#
# COMPACT_ATOMS: atom_id res chain seq x y z
N MET A 1 -17.63 -34.75 -4.51
CA MET A 1 -16.64 -34.56 -5.61
C MET A 1 -15.41 -35.35 -5.25
N THR A 2 -15.03 -36.26 -6.14
CA THR A 2 -14.18 -37.44 -5.91
C THR A 2 -12.67 -37.11 -5.86
N GLN A 3 -11.92 -38.03 -5.28
CA GLN A 3 -10.56 -37.91 -4.75
C GLN A 3 -9.43 -37.79 -5.80
N ASP A 4 -9.73 -37.63 -7.09
CA ASP A 4 -8.78 -37.89 -8.20
C ASP A 4 -8.44 -36.71 -9.13
N ASP A 5 -8.79 -35.47 -8.79
CA ASP A 5 -8.44 -34.31 -9.65
C ASP A 5 -6.96 -33.90 -9.58
N PHE A 6 -6.19 -34.44 -8.61
CA PHE A 6 -4.78 -34.09 -8.44
C PHE A 6 -3.88 -35.31 -8.67
N VAL A 7 -3.90 -35.80 -9.91
CA VAL A 7 -3.11 -36.97 -10.30
C VAL A 7 -1.61 -36.64 -10.39
N PRO A 8 -0.72 -37.61 -10.13
CA PRO A 8 0.72 -37.52 -10.38
C PRO A 8 1.04 -36.97 -11.78
N GLY A 9 2.06 -36.11 -11.85
CA GLY A 9 2.51 -35.49 -13.10
C GLY A 9 1.67 -34.31 -13.59
N THR A 10 0.81 -33.75 -12.73
CA THR A 10 0.00 -32.57 -13.05
C THR A 10 0.37 -31.37 -12.20
N VAL A 11 0.06 -30.18 -12.72
CA VAL A 11 0.35 -28.90 -12.07
C VAL A 11 -0.94 -28.18 -11.72
N TRP A 12 -1.03 -27.70 -10.49
CA TRP A 12 -2.07 -26.76 -10.07
C TRP A 12 -1.48 -25.38 -9.81
N LEU A 13 -1.98 -24.36 -10.49
CA LEU A 13 -1.74 -22.95 -10.12
C LEU A 13 -2.76 -22.58 -9.05
N VAL A 14 -2.29 -22.33 -7.82
CA VAL A 14 -3.17 -22.18 -6.65
C VAL A 14 -3.04 -20.79 -6.07
N GLY A 15 -4.15 -20.11 -5.89
CA GLY A 15 -4.22 -18.85 -5.16
C GLY A 15 -4.05 -19.05 -3.65
N ALA A 16 -3.04 -18.41 -3.09
CA ALA A 16 -2.74 -18.43 -1.66
C ALA A 16 -3.59 -17.45 -0.84
N GLY A 17 -4.34 -16.56 -1.51
CA GLY A 17 -4.99 -15.45 -0.83
C GLY A 17 -4.01 -14.31 -0.51
N PRO A 18 -4.52 -13.25 0.15
CA PRO A 18 -3.74 -12.03 0.47
C PRO A 18 -2.66 -12.24 1.55
N GLY A 19 -2.78 -13.24 2.42
CA GLY A 19 -1.82 -13.49 3.49
C GLY A 19 -2.35 -14.43 4.58
N ASP A 20 -3.53 -14.13 5.10
CA ASP A 20 -4.22 -14.94 6.12
C ASP A 20 -4.51 -16.36 5.61
N PRO A 21 -4.02 -17.42 6.29
CA PRO A 21 -4.35 -18.80 5.96
C PRO A 21 -5.85 -19.12 5.95
N GLU A 22 -6.66 -18.42 6.76
CA GLU A 22 -8.12 -18.64 6.79
C GLU A 22 -8.84 -18.13 5.52
N LEU A 23 -8.17 -17.30 4.72
CA LEU A 23 -8.67 -16.83 3.42
C LEU A 23 -8.31 -17.79 2.27
N LEU A 24 -7.67 -18.93 2.55
CA LEU A 24 -7.53 -19.99 1.57
C LEU A 24 -8.89 -20.60 1.22
N THR A 25 -9.05 -20.96 -0.04
CA THR A 25 -10.19 -21.78 -0.42
C THR A 25 -10.00 -23.21 0.11
N ARG A 26 -11.10 -23.88 0.47
CA ARG A 26 -11.07 -25.31 0.85
C ARG A 26 -10.41 -26.20 -0.21
N LYS A 27 -10.45 -25.79 -1.49
CA LYS A 27 -9.77 -26.49 -2.58
C LYS A 27 -8.26 -26.28 -2.52
N ALA A 28 -7.79 -25.06 -2.27
CA ALA A 28 -6.37 -24.75 -2.12
C ALA A 28 -5.75 -25.52 -0.94
N GLU A 29 -6.40 -25.51 0.22
CA GLU A 29 -5.99 -26.28 1.39
C GLU A 29 -5.85 -27.77 1.08
N ARG A 30 -6.88 -28.37 0.46
CA ARG A 30 -6.84 -29.78 0.04
C ARG A 30 -5.67 -30.06 -0.93
N LEU A 31 -5.42 -29.17 -1.89
CA LEU A 31 -4.31 -29.34 -2.85
C LEU A 31 -2.96 -29.28 -2.13
N LEU A 32 -2.75 -28.33 -1.21
CA LEU A 32 -1.53 -28.23 -0.42
C LEU A 32 -1.29 -29.48 0.44
N ALA A 33 -2.34 -30.01 1.06
CA ALA A 33 -2.30 -31.23 1.86
C ALA A 33 -1.98 -32.51 1.06
N HIS A 34 -1.98 -32.46 -0.28
CA HIS A 34 -1.67 -33.61 -1.14
C HIS A 34 -0.50 -33.36 -2.10
N ALA A 35 0.07 -32.15 -2.14
CA ALA A 35 1.10 -31.76 -3.10
C ALA A 35 2.44 -32.43 -2.79
N ASP A 36 3.10 -33.01 -3.79
CA ASP A 36 4.43 -33.58 -3.62
C ASP A 36 5.53 -32.51 -3.52
N VAL A 37 5.30 -31.38 -4.21
CA VAL A 37 6.13 -30.18 -4.21
C VAL A 37 5.26 -28.93 -4.30
N VAL A 38 5.68 -27.88 -3.59
CA VAL A 38 5.05 -26.56 -3.62
C VAL A 38 6.08 -25.52 -4.05
N PHE A 39 5.94 -24.97 -5.25
CA PHE A 39 6.70 -23.81 -5.70
C PHE A 39 5.94 -22.53 -5.33
N HIS A 40 6.49 -21.70 -4.46
CA HIS A 40 5.76 -20.55 -3.91
C HIS A 40 6.44 -19.20 -4.14
N ASP A 41 5.62 -18.16 -4.28
CA ASP A 41 6.11 -16.77 -4.35
C ASP A 41 6.57 -16.26 -2.99
N ALA A 42 7.27 -15.13 -3.00
CA ALA A 42 7.83 -14.50 -1.80
C ALA A 42 6.76 -13.87 -0.89
N LEU A 43 5.59 -13.55 -1.44
CA LEU A 43 4.46 -12.98 -0.71
C LEU A 43 3.66 -14.03 0.08
N VAL A 44 3.91 -15.32 -0.16
CA VAL A 44 3.21 -16.39 0.55
C VAL A 44 3.82 -16.53 1.95
N GLY A 45 3.01 -16.29 2.97
CA GLY A 45 3.41 -16.36 4.37
C GLY A 45 3.61 -17.79 4.90
N ALA A 46 4.35 -17.90 6.01
CA ALA A 46 4.65 -19.18 6.63
C ALA A 46 3.40 -19.95 7.11
N GLY A 47 2.36 -19.25 7.55
CA GLY A 47 1.10 -19.87 7.97
C GLY A 47 0.43 -20.68 6.87
N VAL A 48 0.43 -20.16 5.63
CA VAL A 48 -0.10 -20.88 4.46
C VAL A 48 0.78 -22.08 4.12
N LEU A 49 2.10 -21.90 4.13
CA LEU A 49 3.05 -22.97 3.80
C LEU A 49 3.01 -24.13 4.81
N ALA A 50 2.66 -23.86 6.06
CA ALA A 50 2.50 -24.87 7.11
C ALA A 50 1.34 -25.85 6.85
N LEU A 51 0.40 -25.50 5.97
CA LEU A 51 -0.72 -26.37 5.56
C LEU A 51 -0.32 -27.38 4.48
N ALA A 52 0.88 -27.28 3.92
CA ALA A 52 1.40 -28.27 2.99
C ALA A 52 1.57 -29.63 3.70
N ARG A 53 1.43 -30.73 2.95
CA ARG A 53 1.61 -32.07 3.52
C ARG A 53 2.98 -32.19 4.21
N PRO A 54 3.08 -32.91 5.33
CA PRO A 54 4.37 -33.31 5.87
C PRO A 54 5.21 -34.02 4.80
N GLY A 55 6.45 -33.58 4.62
CA GLY A 55 7.36 -34.10 3.60
C GLY A 55 7.12 -33.60 2.17
N ALA A 56 6.23 -32.61 1.95
CA ALA A 56 6.27 -31.82 0.73
C ALA A 56 7.60 -31.06 0.64
N GLU A 57 8.17 -31.03 -0.56
CA GLU A 57 9.28 -30.12 -0.83
C GLU A 57 8.71 -28.71 -1.04
N LEU A 58 9.18 -27.74 -0.26
CA LEU A 58 8.79 -26.33 -0.38
C LEU A 58 9.91 -25.55 -1.07
N VAL A 59 9.63 -24.99 -2.24
CA VAL A 59 10.62 -24.31 -3.08
C VAL A 59 10.20 -22.86 -3.31
N SER A 60 10.95 -21.92 -2.73
CA SER A 60 10.75 -20.50 -2.99
C SER A 60 11.22 -20.12 -4.41
N VAL A 61 10.36 -19.47 -5.17
CA VAL A 61 10.66 -19.00 -6.54
C VAL A 61 10.49 -17.48 -6.72
N GLY A 62 10.00 -16.77 -5.70
CA GLY A 62 9.77 -15.32 -5.73
C GLY A 62 10.97 -14.46 -5.28
N LYS A 63 10.91 -13.16 -5.59
CA LYS A 63 11.86 -12.12 -5.14
C LYS A 63 11.53 -11.64 -3.72
N ARG A 64 12.53 -11.49 -2.86
CA ARG A 64 12.56 -10.39 -1.89
C ARG A 64 13.46 -9.30 -2.47
N SER A 65 13.11 -8.03 -2.23
CA SER A 65 13.84 -6.84 -2.66
C SER A 65 15.36 -7.05 -2.57
N GLY A 66 16.09 -6.92 -3.71
CA GLY A 66 17.56 -6.93 -3.74
C GLY A 66 18.30 -8.25 -4.06
N ARG A 67 17.65 -9.40 -4.29
CA ARG A 67 18.34 -10.66 -4.70
C ARG A 67 18.05 -11.09 -6.15
N HIS A 68 19.02 -11.76 -6.78
CA HIS A 68 18.86 -12.39 -8.10
C HIS A 68 17.66 -13.36 -8.10
N SER A 69 16.66 -13.07 -8.92
CA SER A 69 15.47 -13.91 -9.07
C SER A 69 15.67 -14.99 -10.11
N LYS A 70 15.00 -16.13 -9.93
CA LYS A 70 14.71 -17.05 -11.03
C LYS A 70 13.92 -16.29 -12.10
N SER A 71 14.36 -16.38 -13.35
CA SER A 71 13.59 -15.85 -14.47
C SER A 71 12.28 -16.61 -14.61
N GLN A 72 11.30 -16.07 -15.33
CA GLN A 72 10.06 -16.80 -15.58
C GLN A 72 10.33 -18.13 -16.31
N GLY A 73 11.34 -18.16 -17.20
CA GLY A 73 11.79 -19.37 -17.87
C GLY A 73 12.32 -20.42 -16.89
N ASP A 74 13.07 -20.00 -15.87
CA ASP A 74 13.58 -20.91 -14.83
C ASP A 74 12.45 -21.50 -13.98
N ILE A 75 11.43 -20.69 -13.64
CA ILE A 75 10.25 -21.15 -12.92
C ILE A 75 9.50 -22.20 -13.76
N ASN A 76 9.28 -21.89 -15.04
CA ASN A 76 8.62 -22.81 -15.96
C ASN A 76 9.38 -24.13 -16.09
N ALA A 77 10.72 -24.09 -16.17
CA ALA A 77 11.57 -25.27 -16.23
C ALA A 77 11.47 -26.14 -14.96
N LEU A 78 11.39 -25.52 -13.78
CA LEU A 78 11.19 -26.23 -12.51
C LEU A 78 9.83 -26.96 -12.47
N LEU A 79 8.76 -26.25 -12.85
CA LEU A 79 7.41 -26.81 -12.89
C LEU A 79 7.34 -28.00 -13.85
N LEU A 80 7.90 -27.83 -15.05
CA LEU A 80 7.94 -28.87 -16.07
C LEU A 80 8.74 -30.09 -15.62
N ARG A 81 9.90 -29.88 -15.00
CA ARG A 81 10.74 -30.96 -14.47
C ARG A 81 10.00 -31.77 -13.42
N ALA A 82 9.44 -31.12 -12.41
CA ALA A 82 8.73 -31.80 -11.33
C ALA A 82 7.52 -32.58 -11.85
N ALA A 83 6.77 -32.03 -12.81
CA ALA A 83 5.65 -32.72 -13.43
C ALA A 83 6.11 -33.96 -14.24
N ARG A 84 7.22 -33.87 -14.99
CA ARG A 84 7.79 -35.02 -15.73
C ARG A 84 8.34 -36.13 -14.82
N GLU A 85 8.77 -35.77 -13.62
CA GLU A 85 9.13 -36.73 -12.56
C GLU A 85 7.90 -37.41 -11.94
N GLY A 86 6.69 -37.13 -12.44
CA GLY A 86 5.44 -37.71 -11.96
C GLY A 86 4.95 -37.09 -10.65
N ARG A 87 5.45 -35.93 -10.24
CA ARG A 87 5.06 -35.31 -8.96
C ARG A 87 3.72 -34.59 -9.08
N ARG A 88 2.96 -34.55 -7.99
CA ARG A 88 1.80 -33.64 -7.83
C ARG A 88 2.31 -32.25 -7.50
N VAL A 89 2.30 -31.35 -8.47
CA VAL A 89 2.93 -30.03 -8.35
C VAL A 89 1.91 -28.97 -8.00
N VAL A 90 2.16 -28.22 -6.92
CA VAL A 90 1.47 -26.95 -6.65
C VAL A 90 2.40 -25.79 -6.97
N ARG A 91 1.91 -24.86 -7.80
CA ARG A 91 2.48 -23.53 -7.98
C ARG A 91 1.62 -22.56 -7.19
N LEU A 92 2.07 -22.23 -5.98
CA LEU A 92 1.34 -21.39 -5.03
C LEU A 92 1.67 -19.92 -5.25
N LYS A 93 0.65 -19.11 -5.53
CA LYS A 93 0.78 -17.71 -5.96
C LYS A 93 0.02 -16.80 -5.00
N GLY A 94 0.60 -15.65 -4.64
CA GLY A 94 -0.08 -14.68 -3.78
C GLY A 94 -1.37 -14.16 -4.42
N GLY A 95 -2.43 -13.99 -3.64
CA GLY A 95 -3.73 -13.55 -4.11
C GLY A 95 -4.43 -14.58 -5.00
N ASP A 96 -4.85 -14.15 -6.19
CA ASP A 96 -5.47 -14.98 -7.21
C ASP A 96 -4.54 -15.19 -8.42
N PRO A 97 -4.36 -16.42 -8.94
CA PRO A 97 -3.48 -16.69 -10.10
C PRO A 97 -3.83 -15.89 -11.35
N SER A 98 -5.10 -15.52 -11.52
CA SER A 98 -5.65 -14.89 -12.72
C SER A 98 -5.51 -13.36 -12.69
N ILE A 99 -5.14 -12.76 -11.56
CA ILE A 99 -5.03 -11.30 -11.40
C ILE A 99 -3.56 -10.93 -11.22
N PHE A 100 -2.97 -10.38 -12.28
CA PHE A 100 -1.55 -9.96 -12.34
C PHE A 100 -0.53 -11.04 -11.93
N GLY A 101 -0.92 -12.31 -11.96
CA GLY A 101 -0.11 -13.45 -11.50
C GLY A 101 0.81 -14.07 -12.57
N ARG A 102 0.76 -13.61 -13.82
CA ARG A 102 1.52 -14.21 -14.96
C ARG A 102 1.22 -15.69 -15.22
N SER A 103 0.06 -16.18 -14.80
CA SER A 103 -0.31 -17.59 -14.96
C SER A 103 -0.46 -18.04 -16.41
N ALA A 104 -0.76 -17.14 -17.35
CA ALA A 104 -0.83 -17.47 -18.78
C ALA A 104 0.50 -18.03 -19.30
N GLU A 105 1.63 -17.37 -18.99
CA GLU A 105 2.97 -17.79 -19.40
C GLU A 105 3.35 -19.17 -18.85
N GLU A 106 2.98 -19.44 -17.59
CA GLU A 106 3.20 -20.74 -16.93
C GLU A 106 2.35 -21.84 -17.60
N MET A 107 1.06 -21.57 -17.85
CA MET A 107 0.13 -22.51 -18.47
C MET A 107 0.53 -22.84 -19.91
N GLU A 108 0.86 -21.84 -20.73
CA GLU A 108 1.28 -22.01 -22.12
C GLU A 108 2.51 -22.91 -22.23
N CYS A 109 3.53 -22.66 -21.39
CA CYS A 109 4.76 -23.45 -21.38
C CYS A 109 4.50 -24.92 -21.02
N LEU A 110 3.68 -25.16 -19.99
CA LEU A 110 3.35 -26.51 -19.53
C LEU A 110 2.45 -27.25 -20.53
N ALA A 111 1.46 -26.55 -21.11
CA ALA A 111 0.57 -27.11 -22.13
C ALA A 111 1.33 -27.50 -23.40
N ALA A 112 2.29 -26.68 -23.84
CA ALA A 112 3.17 -26.99 -24.98
C ALA A 112 4.01 -28.26 -24.75
N ALA A 113 4.24 -28.64 -23.49
CA ALA A 113 4.95 -29.86 -23.11
C ALA A 113 4.01 -31.04 -22.77
N GLY A 114 2.71 -30.91 -23.01
CA GLY A 114 1.71 -31.96 -22.74
C GLY A 114 1.38 -32.15 -21.26
N ILE A 115 1.77 -31.21 -20.38
CA ILE A 115 1.47 -31.27 -18.94
C ILE A 115 0.09 -30.69 -18.69
N ARG A 116 -0.77 -31.46 -17.99
CA ARG A 116 -2.08 -30.98 -17.56
C ARG A 116 -1.91 -29.93 -16.46
N VAL A 117 -2.46 -28.75 -16.69
CA VAL A 117 -2.49 -27.64 -15.74
C VAL A 117 -3.92 -27.27 -15.39
N GLN A 118 -4.17 -27.00 -14.12
CA GLN A 118 -5.46 -26.48 -13.66
C GLN A 118 -5.25 -25.29 -12.72
N VAL A 119 -6.26 -24.41 -12.65
CA VAL A 119 -6.23 -23.24 -11.77
C VAL A 119 -7.19 -23.45 -10.59
N CYS A 120 -6.69 -23.20 -9.39
CA CYS A 120 -7.49 -23.04 -8.19
C CYS A 120 -7.50 -21.54 -7.83
N PRO A 121 -8.65 -20.85 -7.94
CA PRO A 121 -8.73 -19.43 -7.64
C PRO A 121 -8.46 -19.16 -6.15
N GLY A 122 -8.13 -17.91 -5.86
CA GLY A 122 -7.87 -17.40 -4.51
C GLY A 122 -8.54 -16.04 -4.26
N ILE A 123 -8.56 -15.62 -3.00
CA ILE A 123 -9.04 -14.29 -2.64
C ILE A 123 -7.99 -13.26 -3.06
N THR A 124 -8.38 -12.28 -3.87
CA THR A 124 -7.48 -11.19 -4.28
C THR A 124 -7.35 -10.12 -3.20
N ALA A 125 -6.22 -9.42 -3.15
CA ALA A 125 -5.93 -8.39 -2.15
C ALA A 125 -7.01 -7.29 -2.09
N ALA A 126 -7.60 -6.89 -3.23
CA ALA A 126 -8.67 -5.90 -3.24
C ALA A 126 -9.92 -6.34 -2.50
N SER A 127 -10.39 -7.57 -2.73
CA SER A 127 -11.57 -8.09 -2.03
C SER A 127 -11.31 -8.25 -0.54
N ALA A 128 -10.12 -8.71 -0.17
CA ALA A 128 -9.72 -8.84 1.22
C ALA A 128 -9.63 -7.47 1.92
N ALA A 129 -9.00 -6.48 1.29
CA ALA A 129 -8.88 -5.13 1.82
C ALA A 129 -10.27 -4.50 2.02
N ALA A 130 -11.20 -4.74 1.10
CA ALA A 130 -12.58 -4.28 1.23
C ALA A 130 -13.29 -4.92 2.43
N GLY A 131 -13.10 -6.23 2.62
CA GLY A 131 -13.59 -6.97 3.78
C GLY A 131 -13.05 -6.42 5.10
N SER A 132 -11.72 -6.30 5.23
CA SER A 132 -11.07 -5.72 6.41
C SER A 132 -11.52 -4.29 6.69
N ALA A 133 -11.69 -3.49 5.63
CA ALA A 133 -12.07 -2.09 5.73
C ALA A 133 -13.58 -1.86 5.98
N GLY A 134 -14.42 -2.91 5.91
CA GLY A 134 -15.87 -2.79 6.03
C GLY A 134 -16.51 -1.99 4.89
N ILE A 135 -15.97 -2.10 3.67
CA ILE A 135 -16.47 -1.40 2.48
C ILE A 135 -16.87 -2.37 1.39
N SER A 136 -17.73 -1.92 0.48
CA SER A 136 -17.98 -2.61 -0.79
C SER A 136 -17.14 -1.97 -1.89
N LEU A 137 -16.48 -2.76 -2.74
CA LEU A 137 -15.75 -2.24 -3.90
C LEU A 137 -16.67 -1.70 -5.01
N THR A 138 -17.97 -1.99 -4.92
CA THR A 138 -18.99 -1.44 -5.83
C THR A 138 -20.14 -0.90 -5.01
N LEU A 139 -20.69 0.24 -5.42
CA LEU A 139 -21.76 0.91 -4.69
C LEU A 139 -22.81 1.41 -5.68
N ARG A 140 -24.05 0.97 -5.52
CA ARG A 140 -25.13 1.32 -6.44
C ARG A 140 -25.28 2.85 -6.50
N GLY A 141 -25.15 3.40 -7.70
CA GLY A 141 -25.30 4.84 -7.95
C GLY A 141 -24.04 5.68 -7.70
N LEU A 142 -22.97 5.11 -7.13
CA LEU A 142 -21.72 5.82 -6.82
C LEU A 142 -20.47 5.16 -7.42
N ALA A 143 -20.44 3.82 -7.54
CA ALA A 143 -19.39 3.06 -8.21
C ALA A 143 -20.00 1.80 -8.84
N ARG A 144 -20.36 1.87 -10.12
CA ARG A 144 -21.01 0.75 -10.84
C ARG A 144 -20.02 -0.25 -11.46
N GLY A 145 -18.74 0.06 -11.42
CA GLY A 145 -17.66 -0.80 -11.89
C GLY A 145 -16.52 -0.91 -10.89
N LEU A 146 -15.69 -1.94 -11.09
CA LEU A 146 -14.42 -2.13 -10.42
C LEU A 146 -13.37 -2.39 -11.50
N THR A 147 -12.29 -1.63 -11.48
CA THR A 147 -11.20 -1.77 -12.45
C THR A 147 -9.91 -2.14 -11.73
N PHE A 148 -9.36 -3.31 -12.05
CA PHE A 148 -8.03 -3.72 -11.61
C PHE A 148 -6.98 -3.13 -12.54
N VAL A 149 -6.03 -2.40 -11.97
CA VAL A 149 -4.93 -1.77 -12.69
C VAL A 149 -3.62 -2.21 -12.06
N THR A 150 -2.61 -2.47 -12.87
CA THR A 150 -1.23 -2.62 -12.38
C THR A 150 -0.47 -1.34 -12.70
N ALA A 151 0.15 -0.76 -11.67
CA ALA A 151 1.04 0.39 -11.82
C ALA A 151 2.52 -0.05 -11.77
N HIS A 152 2.82 -1.19 -12.40
CA HIS A 152 4.18 -1.69 -12.56
C HIS A 152 4.74 -1.25 -13.92
N ALA A 153 5.62 -0.25 -13.91
CA ALA A 153 6.48 0.06 -15.05
C ALA A 153 7.87 -0.56 -14.84
N ARG A 154 8.59 -0.87 -15.91
CA ARG A 154 10.04 -1.09 -15.81
C ARG A 154 10.70 0.21 -15.34
N ALA A 155 11.79 0.11 -14.60
CA ALA A 155 12.50 1.30 -14.10
C ALA A 155 12.83 2.25 -15.26
N GLY A 156 12.26 3.46 -15.23
CA GLY A 156 12.44 4.49 -16.27
C GLY A 156 11.40 4.52 -17.38
N GLU A 157 10.42 3.60 -17.41
CA GLU A 157 9.28 3.65 -18.33
C GLU A 157 8.08 4.35 -17.69
N MET A 158 7.31 5.09 -18.50
CA MET A 158 6.04 5.68 -18.06
C MET A 158 4.95 4.60 -17.97
N LEU A 159 3.97 4.82 -17.10
CA LEU A 159 2.78 3.98 -17.06
C LEU A 159 1.94 4.16 -18.33
N ALA A 160 1.91 3.13 -19.17
CA ALA A 160 1.06 3.08 -20.36
C ALA A 160 -0.41 2.77 -20.00
N ILE A 161 -1.05 3.70 -19.30
CA ILE A 161 -2.44 3.59 -18.82
C ILE A 161 -3.29 4.67 -19.49
N ASP A 162 -4.48 4.29 -19.97
CA ASP A 162 -5.49 5.25 -20.46
C ASP A 162 -6.23 5.90 -19.29
N TRP A 163 -5.62 6.93 -18.71
CA TRP A 163 -6.17 7.66 -17.56
C TRP A 163 -7.55 8.26 -17.85
N PRO A 164 -7.81 8.91 -19.00
CA PRO A 164 -9.15 9.39 -19.34
C PRO A 164 -10.22 8.28 -19.34
N ALA A 165 -9.90 7.07 -19.80
CA ALA A 165 -10.83 5.95 -19.72
C ALA A 165 -11.11 5.51 -18.28
N LEU A 166 -10.10 5.49 -17.41
CA LEU A 166 -10.30 5.18 -15.99
C LEU A 166 -11.22 6.19 -15.31
N VAL A 167 -11.03 7.49 -15.55
CA VAL A 167 -11.90 8.54 -14.96
C VAL A 167 -13.34 8.43 -15.46
N ARG A 168 -13.55 8.23 -16.77
CA ARG A 168 -14.89 8.11 -17.37
C ARG A 168 -15.67 6.88 -16.88
N SER A 169 -14.98 5.84 -16.42
CA SER A 169 -15.64 4.61 -15.97
C SER A 169 -16.47 4.78 -14.69
N GLU A 170 -16.21 5.85 -13.92
CA GLU A 170 -16.78 6.07 -12.58
C GLU A 170 -16.68 4.81 -11.69
N ALA A 171 -15.65 3.99 -11.94
CA ALA A 171 -15.40 2.76 -11.23
C ALA A 171 -14.56 3.01 -9.99
N THR A 172 -14.63 2.08 -9.03
CA THR A 172 -13.57 1.99 -8.02
C THR A 172 -12.33 1.42 -8.71
N LEU A 173 -11.18 2.06 -8.53
CA LEU A 173 -9.91 1.62 -9.08
C LEU A 173 -9.14 0.86 -8.00
N ALA A 174 -8.71 -0.35 -8.31
CA ALA A 174 -7.83 -1.14 -7.46
C ALA A 174 -6.46 -1.25 -8.13
N VAL A 175 -5.51 -0.44 -7.66
CA VAL A 175 -4.18 -0.28 -8.24
C VAL A 175 -3.17 -1.15 -7.50
N TYR A 176 -2.76 -2.23 -8.16
CA TYR A 176 -1.76 -3.18 -7.69
C TYR A 176 -0.36 -2.70 -8.03
N MET A 177 0.61 -3.05 -7.16
CA MET A 177 2.01 -2.66 -7.32
C MET A 177 2.19 -1.13 -7.43
N GLY A 178 1.25 -0.36 -6.87
CA GLY A 178 1.18 1.09 -7.04
C GLY A 178 2.00 1.91 -6.07
N ARG A 179 2.70 1.28 -5.11
CA ARG A 179 3.42 2.01 -4.05
C ARG A 179 4.37 3.07 -4.60
N SER A 180 5.36 2.65 -5.39
CA SER A 180 6.36 3.55 -5.98
C SER A 180 5.76 4.51 -7.02
N ALA A 181 4.60 4.14 -7.58
CA ALA A 181 3.90 4.89 -8.59
C ALA A 181 2.78 5.79 -8.03
N ALA A 182 2.59 5.85 -6.71
CA ALA A 182 1.46 6.56 -6.09
C ALA A 182 1.40 8.05 -6.50
N GLY A 183 2.57 8.69 -6.55
CA GLY A 183 2.74 10.05 -7.09
C GLY A 183 2.26 10.22 -8.53
N GLU A 184 2.68 9.32 -9.43
CA GLU A 184 2.33 9.37 -10.84
C GLU A 184 0.84 9.06 -11.06
N VAL A 185 0.31 8.04 -10.36
CA VAL A 185 -1.11 7.66 -10.39
C VAL A 185 -2.00 8.84 -9.98
N ALA A 186 -1.71 9.48 -8.83
CA ALA A 186 -2.48 10.61 -8.35
C ALA A 186 -2.48 11.78 -9.35
N ARG A 187 -1.28 12.19 -9.81
CA ARG A 187 -1.14 13.30 -10.76
C ARG A 187 -1.88 13.05 -12.07
N ASN A 188 -1.73 11.86 -12.65
CA ASN A 188 -2.33 11.55 -13.95
C ASN A 188 -3.86 11.41 -13.87
N LEU A 189 -4.40 10.82 -12.79
CA LEU A 189 -5.85 10.76 -12.59
C LEU A 189 -6.45 12.16 -12.40
N ILE A 190 -5.80 13.03 -11.62
CA ILE A 190 -6.23 14.43 -11.44
C ILE A 190 -6.16 15.19 -12.76
N ALA A 191 -5.06 15.08 -13.49
CA ALA A 191 -4.89 15.70 -14.81
C ALA A 191 -5.92 15.20 -15.84
N ALA A 192 -6.35 13.94 -15.73
CA ALA A 192 -7.41 13.37 -16.57
C ALA A 192 -8.83 13.77 -16.13
N GLY A 193 -8.99 14.55 -15.05
CA GLY A 193 -10.25 15.13 -14.61
C GLY A 193 -10.89 14.47 -13.38
N LEU A 194 -10.21 13.55 -12.70
CA LEU A 194 -10.68 13.03 -11.41
C LEU A 194 -10.47 14.08 -10.32
N SER A 195 -11.45 14.23 -9.41
CA SER A 195 -11.34 15.20 -8.32
C SER A 195 -10.13 14.89 -7.42
N SER A 196 -9.38 15.92 -7.04
CA SER A 196 -8.31 15.80 -6.04
C SER A 196 -8.82 15.34 -4.67
N GLU A 197 -10.11 15.58 -4.40
CA GLU A 197 -10.80 15.20 -3.17
C GLU A 197 -11.38 13.77 -3.21
N THR A 198 -11.25 13.06 -4.35
CA THR A 198 -11.73 11.68 -4.47
C THR A 198 -11.14 10.81 -3.36
N ALA A 199 -11.99 10.02 -2.72
CA ALA A 199 -11.58 9.18 -1.60
C ALA A 199 -10.58 8.11 -2.04
N VAL A 200 -9.61 7.84 -1.17
CA VAL A 200 -8.64 6.74 -1.33
C VAL A 200 -8.53 5.93 -0.06
N LEU A 201 -8.18 4.66 -0.22
CA LEU A 201 -7.77 3.75 0.84
C LEU A 201 -6.45 3.09 0.43
N VAL A 202 -5.40 3.35 1.20
CA VAL A 202 -4.10 2.68 1.12
C VAL A 202 -4.14 1.48 2.05
N ALA A 203 -3.99 0.28 1.50
CA ALA A 203 -4.03 -0.97 2.24
C ALA A 203 -2.68 -1.69 2.15
N VAL A 204 -2.02 -1.85 3.29
CA VAL A 204 -0.69 -2.47 3.41
C VAL A 204 -0.82 -3.80 4.12
N ASP A 205 -0.08 -4.82 3.67
CA ASP A 205 -0.03 -6.15 4.31
C ASP A 205 -1.43 -6.73 4.59
N VAL A 206 -2.34 -6.54 3.62
CA VAL A 206 -3.75 -6.91 3.74
C VAL A 206 -3.91 -8.34 4.28
N SER A 207 -4.79 -8.50 5.27
CA SER A 207 -5.09 -9.72 6.04
C SER A 207 -3.97 -10.26 6.95
N LEU A 208 -2.76 -9.71 6.91
CA LEU A 208 -1.71 -10.11 7.83
C LEU A 208 -1.88 -9.40 9.19
N PRO A 209 -1.27 -9.91 10.28
CA PRO A 209 -1.26 -9.21 11.56
C PRO A 209 -0.66 -7.79 11.52
N SER A 210 0.16 -7.50 10.50
CA SER A 210 0.74 -6.17 10.26
C SER A 210 -0.12 -5.27 9.37
N GLU A 211 -1.37 -5.64 9.07
CA GLU A 211 -2.27 -4.89 8.20
C GLU A 211 -2.39 -3.43 8.65
N ARG A 212 -2.27 -2.51 7.70
CA ARG A 212 -2.54 -1.08 7.89
C ARG A 212 -3.48 -0.57 6.82
N LEU A 213 -4.55 0.08 7.25
CA LEU A 213 -5.57 0.66 6.39
C LEU A 213 -5.63 2.17 6.62
N VAL A 214 -5.16 2.96 5.65
CA VAL A 214 -5.13 4.42 5.75
C VAL A 214 -6.04 5.05 4.71
N ARG A 215 -6.98 5.86 5.19
CA ARG A 215 -7.91 6.59 4.34
C ARG A 215 -7.45 8.02 4.12
N GLY A 216 -7.83 8.59 2.98
CA GLY A 216 -7.63 9.99 2.71
C GLY A 216 -8.17 10.40 1.35
N ARG A 217 -7.49 11.33 0.70
CA ARG A 217 -7.88 11.90 -0.59
C ARG A 217 -6.80 11.65 -1.62
N LEU A 218 -7.19 11.68 -2.90
CA LEU A 218 -6.31 11.44 -4.03
C LEU A 218 -5.11 12.39 -4.05
N SER A 219 -5.30 13.66 -3.69
CA SER A 219 -4.22 14.66 -3.55
C SER A 219 -3.15 14.27 -2.53
N ALA A 220 -3.54 13.57 -1.45
CA ALA A 220 -2.65 13.14 -0.37
C ALA A 220 -2.06 11.74 -0.61
N LEU A 221 -2.50 11.01 -1.64
CA LEU A 221 -2.11 9.62 -1.89
C LEU A 221 -0.59 9.35 -1.82
N PRO A 222 0.29 10.19 -2.38
CA PRO A 222 1.74 9.92 -2.35
C PRO A 222 2.28 9.97 -0.91
N PHE A 223 1.82 10.93 -0.12
CA PHE A 223 2.17 11.10 1.29
C PHE A 223 1.65 9.94 2.13
N LEU A 224 0.39 9.54 1.92
CA LEU A 224 -0.23 8.44 2.67
C LEU A 224 0.53 7.14 2.47
N VAL A 225 1.06 6.89 1.27
CA VAL A 225 1.86 5.71 0.96
C VAL A 225 3.24 5.78 1.60
N GLU A 226 3.90 6.94 1.58
CA GLU A 226 5.20 7.13 2.22
C GLU A 226 5.14 6.94 3.74
N ALA A 227 4.09 7.46 4.38
CA ALA A 227 3.91 7.39 5.83
C ALA A 227 3.73 5.96 6.38
N VAL A 228 3.41 4.98 5.54
CA VAL A 228 3.04 3.63 5.99
C VAL A 228 3.87 2.51 5.42
N SER A 229 4.84 2.77 4.54
CA SER A 229 5.44 1.70 3.74
C SER A 229 6.93 1.46 3.99
N ASP A 230 7.20 0.48 4.86
CA ASP A 230 8.51 -0.15 5.08
C ASP A 230 8.77 -1.25 4.05
N ASP A 231 8.72 -0.90 2.76
CA ASP A 231 8.82 -1.85 1.64
C ASP A 231 7.71 -2.92 1.51
N SER A 232 6.68 -2.90 2.38
CA SER A 232 5.56 -3.85 2.37
C SER A 232 4.69 -3.79 1.10
N PRO A 233 4.09 -4.92 0.67
CA PRO A 233 3.03 -4.98 -0.32
C PRO A 233 1.90 -3.98 0.00
N THR A 234 1.60 -3.13 -0.98
CA THR A 234 0.63 -2.05 -0.83
C THR A 234 -0.34 -2.05 -2.02
N LEU A 235 -1.63 -2.00 -1.71
CA LEU A 235 -2.74 -1.83 -2.65
C LEU A 235 -3.33 -0.43 -2.47
N LEU A 236 -3.63 0.25 -3.58
CA LEU A 236 -4.36 1.51 -3.55
C LEU A 236 -5.78 1.29 -4.07
N LEU A 237 -6.77 1.61 -3.27
CA LEU A 237 -8.17 1.66 -3.68
C LEU A 237 -8.55 3.14 -3.84
N ILE A 238 -9.10 3.52 -4.99
CA ILE A 238 -9.42 4.92 -5.34
C ILE A 238 -10.86 4.97 -5.84
N GLY A 239 -11.66 5.85 -5.27
CA GLY A 239 -13.05 6.07 -5.70
C GLY A 239 -14.01 6.21 -4.53
N GLU A 240 -15.22 6.66 -4.82
CA GLU A 240 -16.22 7.00 -3.79
C GLU A 240 -16.62 5.82 -2.89
N ALA A 241 -16.51 4.58 -3.40
CA ALA A 241 -16.81 3.38 -2.62
C ALA A 241 -15.80 3.10 -1.48
N THR A 242 -14.66 3.81 -1.46
CA THR A 242 -13.66 3.66 -0.38
C THR A 242 -13.95 4.53 0.84
N LYS A 243 -14.96 5.41 0.77
CA LYS A 243 -15.48 6.13 1.94
C LYS A 243 -15.99 5.12 2.98
N SER A 244 -15.80 5.39 4.26
CA SER A 244 -16.31 4.49 5.30
C SER A 244 -17.82 4.37 5.20
N SER A 245 -18.34 3.15 5.39
CA SER A 245 -19.78 2.98 5.58
C SER A 245 -20.15 3.39 7.00
N PRO A 246 -21.21 4.19 7.23
CA PRO A 246 -21.63 4.63 8.57
C PRO A 246 -22.16 3.53 9.51
N GLY A 247 -21.95 2.23 9.25
CA GLY A 247 -22.82 1.17 9.77
C GLY A 247 -22.20 -0.11 10.31
N THR A 248 -20.87 -0.22 10.44
CA THR A 248 -20.23 -1.42 11.05
C THR A 248 -19.40 -1.06 12.27
N GLY A 249 -19.94 -0.20 13.13
CA GLY A 249 -19.56 -0.18 14.54
C GLY A 249 -20.38 -1.24 15.26
N LEU A 250 -19.73 -2.26 15.81
CA LEU A 250 -20.30 -2.96 16.95
C LEU A 250 -20.59 -1.88 18.01
N SER A 251 -21.85 -1.78 18.38
CA SER A 251 -22.43 -0.76 19.24
C SER A 251 -21.83 -0.82 20.65
N ASP A 252 -21.11 0.24 21.03
CA ASP A 252 -21.13 0.71 22.41
C ASP A 252 -22.10 1.90 22.46
N GLU A 253 -23.29 1.64 23.02
CA GLU A 253 -24.26 2.67 23.37
C GLU A 253 -23.65 3.60 24.43
N ASN A 254 -23.24 4.81 24.03
CA ASN A 254 -23.40 6.08 24.75
C ASN A 254 -22.53 7.18 24.14
N ALA A 255 -23.06 7.93 23.16
CA ALA A 255 -22.66 9.32 22.95
C ALA A 255 -23.64 10.03 22.00
N SER A 256 -24.51 10.86 22.57
CA SER A 256 -25.33 11.80 21.82
C SER A 256 -24.49 13.00 21.32
N ALA A 257 -24.70 13.34 20.04
CA ALA A 257 -24.63 14.67 19.42
C ALA A 257 -23.25 15.36 19.18
N SER A 258 -22.82 15.30 17.91
CA SER A 258 -22.50 16.43 17.00
C SER A 258 -21.35 16.03 16.06
N LEU A 259 -21.55 16.23 14.74
CA LEU A 259 -20.60 15.83 13.70
C LEU A 259 -19.48 16.88 13.57
N SER A 260 -18.22 16.44 13.68
CA SER A 260 -16.99 17.20 13.40
C SER A 260 -15.97 16.33 12.63
N PRO A 261 -14.99 16.92 11.91
CA PRO A 261 -14.34 16.27 10.77
C PRO A 261 -13.22 15.27 11.14
N VAL A 262 -13.28 14.10 10.47
CA VAL A 262 -12.23 13.08 10.22
C VAL A 262 -11.44 12.57 11.43
N ASP A 263 -11.88 11.43 11.99
CA ASP A 263 -11.08 10.63 12.93
C ASP A 263 -9.97 9.86 12.20
N LEU A 264 -8.71 10.21 12.46
CA LEU A 264 -7.53 9.43 12.11
C LEU A 264 -7.19 8.51 13.31
N HIS A 265 -7.59 7.25 13.27
CA HIS A 265 -7.26 6.28 14.33
C HIS A 265 -5.92 5.59 14.03
N VAL A 266 -4.88 5.91 14.82
CA VAL A 266 -3.59 5.21 14.82
C VAL A 266 -3.23 4.86 16.26
N SER A 267 -3.05 3.57 16.57
CA SER A 267 -2.74 3.09 17.93
C SER A 267 -1.28 2.65 18.04
N HIS A 268 -0.46 3.25 18.91
CA HIS A 268 0.73 2.61 19.53
C HIS A 268 1.24 3.39 20.78
N ARG A 269 1.85 2.67 21.75
CA ARG A 269 2.27 3.12 23.10
C ARG A 269 3.80 3.35 23.24
N ALA A 270 4.15 4.25 24.18
CA ALA A 270 5.41 4.47 24.93
C ALA A 270 6.43 5.54 24.41
N ARG A 271 6.99 6.34 25.34
CA ARG A 271 7.51 7.72 25.23
C ARG A 271 9.05 7.83 25.16
N LEU A 272 9.58 8.85 24.46
CA LEU A 272 10.74 9.73 24.76
C LEU A 272 10.67 11.00 23.86
N ARG A 273 11.40 12.12 24.15
CA ARG A 273 11.21 13.47 23.52
C ARG A 273 12.49 14.00 22.80
N PRO A 274 12.44 14.40 21.52
CA PRO A 274 13.54 15.15 20.84
C PRO A 274 13.14 16.60 20.40
N MET A 275 14.12 17.42 19.98
CA MET A 275 14.00 18.88 19.70
C MET A 275 14.58 19.26 18.31
N LEU A 276 14.02 20.29 17.64
CA LEU A 276 14.47 20.89 16.37
C LEU A 276 15.02 22.31 16.57
N THR A 277 16.05 22.69 15.79
CA THR A 277 16.54 24.09 15.69
C THR A 277 16.53 24.54 14.23
N ILE A 278 15.91 25.68 13.91
CA ILE A 278 15.96 26.32 12.57
C ILE A 278 16.56 27.72 12.71
N ALA A 279 17.71 27.98 12.07
CA ALA A 279 18.40 29.26 12.13
C ALA A 279 17.88 30.26 11.09
N VAL A 280 17.67 31.52 11.51
CA VAL A 280 17.35 32.64 10.63
C VAL A 280 18.65 33.39 10.28
N ALA A 281 18.86 33.71 9.00
CA ALA A 281 20.11 34.34 8.56
C ALA A 281 20.35 35.70 9.25
N GLN A 282 21.61 35.96 9.63
CA GLN A 282 22.01 37.16 10.36
C GLN A 282 21.66 38.45 9.59
N GLY A 283 21.02 39.39 10.29
CA GLY A 283 20.63 40.70 9.76
C GLY A 283 19.13 40.99 9.75
N THR A 284 18.29 40.09 10.27
CA THR A 284 16.87 40.38 10.51
C THR A 284 16.69 41.45 11.59
N PRO A 285 15.95 42.55 11.34
CA PRO A 285 15.42 43.39 12.42
C PRO A 285 14.53 42.53 13.32
N GLU A 286 14.20 43.01 14.51
CA GLU A 286 13.66 42.25 15.64
C GLU A 286 12.19 41.71 15.60
N PRO A 287 11.30 41.82 14.58
CA PRO A 287 9.87 41.63 14.88
C PRO A 287 9.39 40.18 15.00
N MET A 288 10.18 39.14 14.67
CA MET A 288 9.68 37.75 14.73
C MET A 288 9.97 37.00 16.04
N ARG A 289 10.64 37.63 17.02
CA ARG A 289 10.88 37.01 18.33
C ARG A 289 9.56 36.78 19.07
N ASN A 290 9.36 35.56 19.57
CA ASN A 290 8.19 35.10 20.32
C ASN A 290 6.87 35.18 19.54
N GLN A 291 6.91 34.99 18.22
CA GLN A 291 5.70 34.81 17.42
C GLN A 291 5.34 33.34 17.29
N THR A 292 4.05 33.04 17.47
CA THR A 292 3.47 31.74 17.18
C THR A 292 2.92 31.74 15.76
N LEU A 293 3.46 30.86 14.91
CA LEU A 293 2.98 30.62 13.57
C LEU A 293 2.11 29.36 13.58
N TRP A 294 0.90 29.49 13.04
CA TRP A 294 0.00 28.36 12.82
C TRP A 294 0.13 27.93 11.36
N VAL A 295 0.62 26.72 11.15
CA VAL A 295 0.80 26.12 9.82
C VAL A 295 -0.33 25.12 9.59
N PRO A 296 -1.25 25.38 8.64
CA PRO A 296 -2.33 24.44 8.35
C PRO A 296 -1.78 23.18 7.66
N THR A 297 -2.19 22.02 8.13
CA THR A 297 -1.85 20.70 7.55
C THR A 297 -3.09 19.84 7.38
N PRO A 298 -3.03 18.77 6.56
CA PRO A 298 -4.17 17.86 6.36
C PRO A 298 -4.64 17.16 7.65
N SER A 299 -3.80 17.09 8.68
CA SER A 299 -4.07 16.49 9.99
C SER A 299 -4.36 17.50 11.11
N GLY A 300 -4.49 18.80 10.80
CA GLY A 300 -4.75 19.88 11.76
C GLY A 300 -3.78 21.05 11.62
N GLU A 301 -3.72 21.93 12.61
CA GLU A 301 -2.75 23.04 12.63
C GLU A 301 -1.50 22.65 13.44
N ILE A 302 -0.33 22.99 12.91
CA ILE A 302 0.95 22.89 13.62
C ILE A 302 1.26 24.25 14.22
N GLU A 303 1.45 24.28 15.54
CA GLU A 303 1.92 25.43 16.29
C GLU A 303 3.46 25.47 16.27
N VAL A 304 4.00 26.53 15.69
CA VAL A 304 5.44 26.74 15.55
C VAL A 304 5.82 28.03 16.28
N ILE A 305 6.65 27.94 17.32
CA ILE A 305 7.07 29.12 18.09
C ILE A 305 8.45 29.56 17.62
N VAL A 306 8.58 30.84 17.25
CA VAL A 306 9.85 31.46 16.86
C VAL A 306 10.54 32.00 18.11
N THR A 307 11.53 31.29 18.65
CA THR A 307 12.34 31.76 19.79
C THR A 307 13.70 32.27 19.31
N GLY A 308 13.79 33.57 19.02
CA GLY A 308 15.08 34.18 18.69
C GLY A 308 15.66 33.68 17.36
N GLU A 309 16.75 32.91 17.44
CA GLU A 309 17.46 32.33 16.29
C GLU A 309 17.07 30.86 16.05
N ALA A 310 16.05 30.33 16.73
CA ALA A 310 15.56 28.97 16.57
C ALA A 310 14.03 28.95 16.45
N LEU A 311 13.48 28.11 15.56
CA LEU A 311 12.06 27.72 15.61
C LEU A 311 11.92 26.44 16.43
N GLU A 312 11.13 26.49 17.51
CA GLU A 312 10.71 25.33 18.28
C GLU A 312 9.32 24.87 17.79
N VAL A 313 9.25 23.65 17.25
CA VAL A 313 7.98 23.00 16.89
C VAL A 313 7.44 22.29 18.12
N LEU A 314 6.31 22.73 18.67
CA LEU A 314 5.84 22.29 19.99
C LEU A 314 4.56 21.44 19.95
N ARG A 315 3.67 21.58 18.96
CA ARG A 315 2.40 20.82 18.90
C ARG A 315 1.82 20.73 17.48
N ALA A 316 1.23 19.57 17.14
CA ALA A 316 0.17 19.50 16.13
C ALA A 316 -1.09 18.90 16.76
N GLY A 317 -2.23 19.57 16.59
CA GLY A 317 -3.54 19.03 16.98
C GLY A 317 -3.64 18.45 18.40
N GLY A 318 -2.98 19.05 19.40
CA GLY A 318 -3.03 18.57 20.78
C GLY A 318 -2.15 17.34 21.10
N HIS A 319 -1.45 16.77 20.11
CA HIS A 319 -0.54 15.64 20.27
C HIS A 319 0.93 16.07 20.22
N LEU A 320 1.73 15.49 21.12
CA LEU A 320 3.19 15.63 21.16
C LEU A 320 3.80 14.49 20.34
N PHE A 321 4.50 14.80 19.25
CA PHE A 321 5.18 13.78 18.43
C PHE A 321 6.42 13.25 19.17
N GLN A 322 6.62 11.94 19.14
CA GLN A 322 7.72 11.26 19.86
C GLN A 322 9.07 11.31 19.12
N ASP A 323 9.06 11.87 17.92
CA ASP A 323 10.18 11.89 17.00
C ASP A 323 10.10 13.21 16.20
N GLY A 324 10.76 14.25 16.70
CA GLY A 324 10.90 15.52 15.98
C GLY A 324 11.70 15.37 14.68
N ILE A 325 12.58 14.37 14.57
CA ILE A 325 13.51 14.18 13.45
C ILE A 325 12.76 13.77 12.17
N SER A 326 11.79 12.87 12.28
CA SER A 326 10.94 12.47 11.16
C SER A 326 10.04 13.61 10.71
N LEU A 327 9.49 14.43 11.62
CA LEU A 327 8.68 15.59 11.23
C LEU A 327 9.50 16.60 10.40
N ILE A 328 10.72 16.90 10.84
CA ILE A 328 11.64 17.85 10.16
C ILE A 328 12.05 17.32 8.80
N ARG A 329 12.41 16.03 8.72
CA ARG A 329 12.85 15.39 7.49
C ARG A 329 11.70 15.22 6.49
N HIS A 330 10.48 15.03 6.98
CA HIS A 330 9.27 14.74 6.20
C HIS A 330 8.49 15.99 5.73
N TYR A 331 8.54 17.10 6.50
CA TYR A 331 7.87 18.36 6.14
C TYR A 331 8.83 19.44 5.65
N ARG A 332 10.13 19.16 5.48
CA ARG A 332 11.17 20.14 5.07
C ARG A 332 10.75 20.99 3.87
N SER A 333 10.29 20.35 2.80
CA SER A 333 9.92 21.02 1.55
C SER A 333 8.60 21.79 1.70
N PHE A 334 7.65 21.29 2.49
CA PHE A 334 6.34 21.91 2.71
C PHE A 334 6.41 23.11 3.65
N ILE A 335 7.18 23.02 4.73
CA ILE A 335 7.45 24.16 5.62
C ILE A 335 8.22 25.24 4.86
N ALA A 336 9.18 24.85 4.02
CA ALA A 336 9.89 25.78 3.15
C ALA A 336 8.96 26.43 2.11
N GLU A 337 8.07 25.68 1.46
CA GLU A 337 7.10 26.22 0.49
C GLU A 337 6.07 27.14 1.14
N VAL A 338 5.49 26.78 2.28
CA VAL A 338 4.48 27.60 2.98
C VAL A 338 5.12 28.86 3.59
N ALA A 339 6.32 28.74 4.14
CA ALA A 339 7.08 29.90 4.61
C ALA A 339 7.45 30.83 3.44
N LEU A 340 7.82 30.26 2.28
CA LEU A 340 8.14 31.01 1.07
C LEU A 340 6.91 31.68 0.45
N ASP A 341 5.75 31.02 0.44
CA ASP A 341 4.49 31.56 -0.08
C ASP A 341 3.96 32.69 0.80
N LYS A 342 3.99 32.53 2.14
CA LYS A 342 3.62 33.59 3.08
C LYS A 342 4.58 34.79 3.01
N TYR A 343 5.88 34.54 2.81
CA TYR A 343 6.89 35.57 2.56
C TYR A 343 6.69 36.31 1.23
N GLN A 344 6.30 35.61 0.16
CA GLN A 344 5.98 36.22 -1.13
C GLN A 344 4.73 37.09 -1.08
N GLN A 345 3.78 36.76 -0.20
CA GLN A 345 2.57 37.56 0.06
C GLN A 345 2.83 38.80 0.93
N GLU A 346 3.82 38.77 1.83
CA GLU A 346 4.14 39.88 2.76
C GLU A 346 5.20 40.88 2.25
N GLY A 347 5.83 40.62 1.10
CA GLY A 347 6.36 41.69 0.23
C GLY A 347 7.78 42.23 0.46
N ASP A 348 8.70 41.54 1.14
CA ASP A 348 10.10 41.99 1.26
C ASP A 348 11.07 41.01 0.57
N ARG A 349 11.29 41.14 -0.73
CA ARG A 349 12.07 40.24 -1.62
C ARG A 349 13.60 40.18 -1.37
N SER A 350 14.12 40.73 -0.28
CA SER A 350 15.57 40.87 -0.06
C SER A 350 16.24 39.75 0.77
N ARG A 351 15.52 38.69 1.16
CA ARG A 351 15.98 37.75 2.20
C ARG A 351 15.82 36.29 1.78
N ALA A 352 16.91 35.53 1.86
CA ALA A 352 16.91 34.10 1.58
C ALA A 352 16.61 33.30 2.87
N VAL A 353 15.68 32.34 2.78
CA VAL A 353 15.47 31.32 3.82
C VAL A 353 16.43 30.16 3.52
N VAL A 354 17.41 29.95 4.39
CA VAL A 354 18.32 28.79 4.30
C VAL A 354 17.92 27.80 5.38
N VAL A 355 17.37 26.66 4.96
CA VAL A 355 17.01 25.54 5.86
C VAL A 355 18.19 24.57 5.89
N ASP A 356 19.08 24.74 6.86
CA ASP A 356 20.15 23.78 7.12
C ASP A 356 19.79 22.86 8.29
N ALA A 357 19.93 21.56 8.06
CA ALA A 357 19.72 20.54 9.07
C ALA A 357 21.10 19.95 9.36
N THR A 358 21.78 20.49 10.37
CA THR A 358 23.01 19.88 10.86
C THR A 358 22.67 18.53 11.49
N ASP A 359 23.23 17.45 10.91
CA ASP A 359 23.27 16.13 11.53
C ASP A 359 23.83 16.28 12.95
N VAL A 360 22.98 16.07 13.95
CA VAL A 360 23.46 15.78 15.31
C VAL A 360 23.56 14.26 15.38
N ALA A 361 24.77 13.76 15.17
CA ALA A 361 25.16 12.40 15.50
C ALA A 361 24.94 12.17 17.01
N ASP A 362 24.04 11.24 17.34
CA ASP A 362 24.35 9.94 17.96
C ASP A 362 23.05 9.14 18.22
#